data_AF-A0A5C5YQS6-F1
#
_entry.id   AF-A0A5C5YQS6-F1
#
_cell.length_a   1.000
_cell.length_b   1.000
_cell.length_c   1.000
_cell.angle_alpha   90.00
_cell.angle_beta   90.00
_cell.angle_gamma   90.00
#
_symmetry.space_group_name_H-M   'P 1'
#
loop_
_entity.id
_entity.type
_entity.pdbx_description
1 polymer ?
#
loop_
_entity_poly.entity_id
_entity_poly.type
_entity_poly.pdbx_seq_one_letter_code
_entity_poly.pdbx_strand_id
1 'polypeptide(L)'
;MIRRTALLLLVAPLMAGCFVSGSSYRASLASQLSKSDGSTLRVECVTDTPHDATNISSTMTPRPGVTVVMDARTFVVYEDRVTLNGEPIAELKPAANKVRIEIDANGYELLVDGQQVAAAD
;
A
#
# COMPACT_ATOMS: atom_id res chain seq x y z
N MET A 1 70.85 -9.84 -14.98
CA MET A 1 70.44 -11.19 -15.38
C MET A 1 69.14 -11.55 -14.66
N ILE A 2 68.14 -11.95 -15.43
CA ILE A 2 66.74 -12.19 -15.04
C ILE A 2 66.61 -13.56 -14.37
N ARG A 3 65.87 -13.66 -13.26
CA ARG A 3 65.01 -14.84 -13.02
C ARG A 3 63.64 -14.38 -12.52
N ARG A 4 62.67 -14.60 -13.41
CA ARG A 4 61.24 -14.47 -13.23
C ARG A 4 60.77 -15.50 -12.20
N THR A 5 59.97 -15.09 -11.25
CA THR A 5 59.12 -16.02 -10.49
C THR A 5 57.72 -15.43 -10.49
N ALA A 6 56.88 -15.99 -11.37
CA ALA A 6 55.47 -15.70 -11.43
C ALA A 6 54.81 -16.35 -10.20
N LEU A 7 54.23 -15.54 -9.33
CA LEU A 7 53.38 -16.00 -8.24
C LEU A 7 51.92 -15.78 -8.66
N LEU A 8 51.31 -16.84 -9.19
CA LEU A 8 49.87 -16.98 -9.32
C LEU A 8 49.33 -17.38 -7.94
N LEU A 9 48.50 -16.55 -7.31
CA LEU A 9 47.67 -17.03 -6.20
C LEU A 9 46.36 -16.23 -6.05
N LEU A 10 45.29 -16.95 -6.40
CA LEU A 10 43.90 -16.88 -5.96
C LEU A 10 43.21 -15.51 -5.88
N VAL A 11 42.41 -15.24 -6.92
CA VAL A 11 41.16 -14.49 -6.78
C VAL A 11 40.20 -15.36 -5.98
N ALA A 12 39.98 -15.05 -4.71
CA ALA A 12 38.81 -15.54 -4.00
C ALA A 12 37.58 -14.80 -4.55
N PRO A 13 36.56 -15.48 -5.09
CA PRO A 13 35.27 -14.83 -5.25
C PRO A 13 34.74 -14.62 -3.83
N LEU A 14 34.76 -13.37 -3.36
CA LEU A 14 33.86 -12.95 -2.29
C LEU A 14 32.46 -13.24 -2.79
N MET A 15 31.92 -14.38 -2.36
CA MET A 15 30.50 -14.64 -2.35
C MET A 15 29.89 -13.53 -1.51
N ALA A 16 29.52 -12.43 -2.16
CA ALA A 16 28.52 -11.52 -1.65
C ALA A 16 27.23 -12.33 -1.62
N GLY A 17 27.08 -13.14 -0.58
CA GLY A 17 25.82 -13.69 -0.18
C GLY A 17 24.94 -12.51 0.12
N CYS A 18 24.14 -12.09 -0.87
CA CYS A 18 22.91 -11.40 -0.58
C CYS A 18 22.11 -12.37 0.28
N PHE A 19 22.22 -12.23 1.60
CA PHE A 19 21.19 -12.71 2.49
C PHE A 19 19.96 -11.90 2.12
N VAL A 20 19.13 -12.43 1.23
CA VAL A 20 17.73 -12.02 1.12
C VAL A 20 17.06 -12.59 2.38
N SER A 21 17.42 -12.03 3.52
CA SER A 21 16.80 -12.33 4.81
C SER A 21 15.46 -11.60 4.82
N GLY A 22 14.39 -12.39 4.76
CA GLY A 22 13.04 -11.92 5.00
C GLY A 22 12.32 -11.51 3.73
N SER A 23 11.58 -12.45 3.13
CA SER A 23 10.40 -12.09 2.33
C SER A 23 9.39 -11.46 3.29
N SER A 24 9.49 -10.17 3.56
CA SER A 24 8.41 -9.41 4.19
C SER A 24 7.21 -9.50 3.25
N TYR A 25 6.15 -10.17 3.69
CA TYR A 25 4.88 -10.21 2.97
C TYR A 25 4.43 -8.76 2.77
N ARG A 26 4.14 -8.38 1.53
CA ARG A 26 3.57 -7.08 1.20
C ARG A 26 2.57 -7.25 0.08
N ALA A 27 1.30 -6.99 0.36
CA ALA A 27 0.25 -6.94 -0.64
C ALA A 27 -0.13 -5.49 -0.91
N SER A 28 -0.39 -5.18 -2.18
CA SER A 28 -0.94 -3.89 -2.60
C SER A 28 -2.08 -4.13 -3.56
N LEU A 29 -3.22 -3.51 -3.25
CA LEU A 29 -4.44 -3.54 -4.04
C LEU A 29 -4.76 -2.10 -4.43
N ALA A 30 -5.17 -1.87 -5.68
CA ALA A 30 -5.48 -0.54 -6.16
C ALA A 30 -6.77 -0.53 -6.95
N SER A 31 -7.53 0.55 -6.79
CA SER A 31 -8.69 0.89 -7.61
C SER A 31 -8.77 2.39 -7.80
N GLN A 32 -9.78 2.82 -8.56
CA GLN A 32 -9.98 4.20 -8.95
C GLN A 32 -11.45 4.59 -8.81
N LEU A 33 -11.66 5.84 -8.41
CA LEU A 33 -12.96 6.49 -8.35
C LEU A 33 -12.96 7.68 -9.32
N SER A 34 -13.91 7.69 -10.25
CA SER A 34 -14.16 8.87 -11.08
C SER A 34 -14.89 9.92 -10.26
N LYS A 35 -14.33 11.13 -10.21
CA LYS A 35 -14.89 12.27 -9.48
C LYS A 35 -15.86 13.05 -10.34
N SER A 36 -16.71 13.85 -9.68
CA SER A 36 -17.72 14.69 -10.33
C SER A 36 -17.10 15.77 -11.24
N ASP A 37 -15.89 16.22 -10.94
CA ASP A 37 -15.10 17.18 -11.73
C ASP A 37 -14.39 16.54 -12.95
N GLY A 38 -14.59 15.24 -13.18
CA GLY A 38 -13.97 14.48 -14.27
C GLY A 38 -12.53 14.01 -13.97
N SER A 39 -11.97 14.35 -12.81
CA SER A 39 -10.69 13.80 -12.35
C SER A 39 -10.85 12.39 -11.77
N THR A 40 -9.73 11.77 -11.41
CA THR A 40 -9.70 10.42 -10.85
C THR A 40 -9.01 10.42 -9.49
N LEU A 41 -9.71 9.93 -8.48
CA LEU A 41 -9.13 9.62 -7.18
C LEU A 41 -8.56 8.20 -7.19
N ARG A 42 -7.27 8.07 -6.91
CA ARG A 42 -6.61 6.77 -6.78
C ARG A 42 -6.78 6.26 -5.36
N VAL A 43 -7.20 5.00 -5.22
CA VAL A 43 -7.34 4.34 -3.92
C VAL A 43 -6.42 3.14 -3.89
N GLU A 44 -5.51 3.13 -2.92
CA GLU A 44 -4.56 2.06 -2.70
C GLU A 44 -4.77 1.48 -1.30
N CYS A 45 -4.73 0.16 -1.18
CA CYS A 45 -4.69 -0.53 0.09
C CYS A 45 -3.40 -1.34 0.14
N VAL A 46 -2.59 -1.13 1.18
CA VAL A 46 -1.30 -1.79 1.37
C VAL A 46 -1.32 -2.49 2.72
N THR A 47 -0.76 -3.69 2.76
CA THR A 47 -0.61 -4.44 4.01
C THR A 47 0.67 -5.24 4.00
N ASP A 48 1.35 -5.26 5.15
CA ASP A 48 2.54 -6.07 5.38
C ASP A 48 2.22 -7.34 6.20
N THR A 49 0.93 -7.59 6.46
CA THR A 49 0.44 -8.75 7.21
C THR A 49 -0.50 -9.60 6.37
N PRO A 50 -0.42 -10.94 6.41
CA PRO A 50 -1.39 -11.80 5.75
C PRO A 50 -2.80 -11.57 6.31
N HIS A 51 -3.80 -11.58 5.42
CA HIS A 51 -5.22 -11.44 5.76
C HIS A 51 -6.02 -12.56 5.12
N ASP A 52 -7.10 -12.99 5.78
CA ASP A 52 -7.94 -14.09 5.33
C ASP A 52 -8.89 -13.67 4.21
N ALA A 53 -9.30 -12.39 4.22
CA ALA A 53 -10.16 -11.82 3.19
C ALA A 53 -9.63 -10.45 2.75
N THR A 54 -9.28 -10.32 1.47
CA THR A 54 -8.84 -9.04 0.87
C THR A 54 -9.52 -8.78 -0.45
N ASN A 55 -10.21 -7.64 -0.58
CA ASN A 55 -10.82 -7.21 -1.83
C ASN A 55 -10.78 -5.68 -1.95
N ILE A 56 -10.54 -5.18 -3.17
CA ILE A 56 -10.81 -3.80 -3.54
C ILE A 56 -11.71 -3.78 -4.77
N SER A 57 -12.77 -2.98 -4.74
CA SER A 57 -13.70 -2.86 -5.87
C SER A 57 -14.34 -1.48 -5.93
N SER A 58 -14.59 -1.01 -7.14
CA SER A 58 -15.37 0.20 -7.35
C SER A 58 -16.86 -0.15 -7.37
N THR A 59 -17.67 0.64 -6.69
CA THR A 59 -19.14 0.55 -6.68
C THR A 59 -19.70 1.83 -7.31
N MET A 60 -20.77 1.71 -8.09
CA MET A 60 -21.42 2.84 -8.76
C MET A 60 -22.75 3.25 -8.10
N THR A 61 -23.36 2.34 -7.33
CA THR A 61 -24.68 2.52 -6.72
C THR A 61 -24.65 2.19 -5.22
N PRO A 62 -25.46 2.86 -4.39
CA PRO A 62 -26.28 4.04 -4.71
C PRO A 62 -25.44 5.31 -4.92
N ARG A 63 -24.15 5.27 -4.54
CA ARG A 63 -23.19 6.37 -4.72
C ARG A 63 -21.87 5.78 -5.22
N PRO A 64 -21.20 6.42 -6.20
CA PRO A 64 -19.86 6.01 -6.61
C PRO A 64 -18.87 6.01 -5.44
N GLY A 65 -18.11 4.93 -5.31
CA GLY A 65 -17.07 4.78 -4.30
C GLY A 65 -16.13 3.62 -4.59
N VAL A 66 -15.07 3.51 -3.79
CA VAL A 66 -14.21 2.33 -3.75
C VAL A 66 -14.36 1.67 -2.40
N THR A 67 -14.74 0.40 -2.40
CA THR A 67 -14.84 -0.42 -1.20
C THR A 67 -13.58 -1.25 -1.07
N VAL A 68 -12.95 -1.19 0.10
CA VAL A 68 -11.83 -2.04 0.50
C VAL A 68 -12.31 -2.90 1.66
N VAL A 69 -12.28 -4.23 1.48
CA VAL A 69 -12.57 -5.19 2.53
C VAL A 69 -11.27 -5.88 2.92
N MET A 70 -10.90 -5.78 4.18
CA MET A 70 -9.76 -6.47 4.78
C MET A 70 -10.21 -7.11 6.10
N ASP A 71 -10.40 -8.42 6.10
CA ASP A 71 -11.02 -9.17 7.20
C ASP A 71 -12.36 -8.56 7.65
N ALA A 72 -12.45 -8.10 8.91
CA ALA A 72 -13.63 -7.45 9.48
C ALA A 72 -13.72 -5.94 9.19
N ARG A 73 -12.71 -5.36 8.52
CA ARG A 73 -12.63 -3.92 8.24
C ARG A 73 -13.14 -3.64 6.83
N THR A 74 -14.19 -2.82 6.73
CA THR A 74 -14.72 -2.35 5.45
C THR A 74 -14.52 -0.85 5.36
N PHE A 75 -13.58 -0.42 4.53
CA PHE A 75 -13.42 0.98 4.18
C PHE A 75 -14.22 1.30 2.93
N VAL A 76 -14.89 2.44 2.91
CA VAL A 76 -15.50 2.98 1.70
C VAL A 76 -14.98 4.38 1.45
N VAL A 77 -14.30 4.54 0.31
CA VAL A 77 -13.77 5.82 -0.15
C VAL A 77 -14.76 6.42 -1.13
N TYR A 78 -15.39 7.52 -0.72
CA TYR A 78 -16.17 8.39 -1.58
C TYR A 78 -15.32 9.54 -2.09
N GLU A 79 -15.88 10.37 -2.99
CA GLU A 79 -15.20 11.56 -3.48
C GLU A 79 -14.91 12.59 -2.37
N ASP A 80 -15.77 12.66 -1.34
CA ASP A 80 -15.75 13.68 -0.29
C ASP A 80 -15.36 13.15 1.09
N ARG A 81 -15.30 11.84 1.31
CA ARG A 81 -15.01 11.25 2.63
C ARG A 81 -14.59 9.80 2.56
N VAL A 82 -14.06 9.31 3.68
CA VAL A 82 -13.78 7.89 3.92
C VAL A 82 -14.57 7.43 5.14
N THR A 83 -15.24 6.28 5.02
CA THR A 83 -15.89 5.60 6.13
C THR A 83 -15.20 4.28 6.47
N LEU A 84 -15.27 3.88 7.73
CA LEU A 84 -14.88 2.57 8.22
C LEU A 84 -16.09 1.92 8.91
N ASN A 85 -16.50 0.75 8.42
CA ASN A 85 -17.65 0.01 8.94
C ASN A 85 -18.93 0.85 9.03
N GLY A 86 -19.10 1.80 8.09
CA GLY A 86 -20.24 2.70 8.01
C GLY A 86 -20.05 4.05 8.71
N GLU A 87 -19.07 4.17 9.61
CA GLU A 87 -18.79 5.41 10.34
C GLU A 87 -17.76 6.29 9.62
N PRO A 88 -17.98 7.61 9.49
CA PRO A 88 -17.01 8.50 8.87
C PRO A 88 -15.73 8.62 9.71
N ILE A 89 -14.58 8.46 9.07
CA ILE A 89 -13.25 8.56 9.72
C ILE A 89 -12.40 9.70 9.16
N ALA A 90 -12.69 10.19 7.96
CA ALA A 90 -11.99 11.32 7.37
C ALA A 90 -12.84 12.03 6.30
N GLU A 91 -12.71 13.35 6.23
CA GLU A 91 -13.23 14.17 5.12
C GLU A 91 -12.13 14.40 4.09
N LEU A 92 -12.49 14.36 2.80
CA LEU A 92 -11.57 14.58 1.69
C LEU A 92 -11.74 15.97 1.11
N LYS A 93 -10.61 16.65 0.89
CA LYS A 93 -10.61 17.92 0.16
C LYS A 93 -10.94 17.66 -1.31
N PRO A 94 -11.63 18.58 -2.01
CA PRO A 94 -11.91 18.43 -3.44
C PRO A 94 -10.67 18.21 -4.31
N ALA A 95 -9.49 18.67 -3.88
CA ALA A 95 -8.23 18.51 -4.60
C ALA A 95 -7.50 17.18 -4.32
N ALA A 96 -8.06 16.28 -3.50
CA ALA A 96 -7.43 15.01 -3.17
C ALA A 96 -7.24 14.13 -4.42
N ASN A 97 -6.04 13.58 -4.61
CA ASN A 97 -5.69 12.77 -5.78
C ASN A 97 -5.45 11.30 -5.42
N LYS A 98 -5.02 11.05 -4.19
CA LYS A 98 -4.71 9.72 -3.71
C LYS A 98 -5.20 9.51 -2.28
N VAL A 99 -5.87 8.39 -2.05
CA VAL A 99 -6.09 7.80 -0.73
C VAL A 99 -5.27 6.52 -0.66
N ARG A 100 -4.51 6.36 0.42
CA ARG A 100 -3.84 5.11 0.77
C ARG A 100 -4.30 4.65 2.14
N ILE A 101 -4.68 3.39 2.23
CA ILE A 101 -5.01 2.71 3.47
C ILE A 101 -3.87 1.72 3.72
N GLU A 102 -3.09 1.96 4.77
CA GLU A 102 -2.04 1.03 5.22
C GLU A 102 -2.62 0.25 6.39
N ILE A 103 -2.55 -1.08 6.33
CA ILE A 103 -3.12 -1.97 7.34
C ILE A 103 -2.01 -2.90 7.83
N ASP A 104 -1.94 -3.08 9.14
CA ASP A 104 -1.09 -4.07 9.77
C ASP A 104 -1.87 -4.94 10.78
N ALA A 105 -1.13 -5.70 11.59
CA ALA A 105 -1.68 -6.60 12.59
C ALA A 105 -2.39 -5.88 13.74
N ASN A 106 -2.00 -4.63 14.03
CA ASN A 106 -2.53 -3.86 15.15
C ASN A 106 -3.66 -2.95 14.66
N GLY A 107 -3.51 -2.37 13.47
CA GLY A 107 -4.30 -1.19 13.16
C GLY A 107 -4.38 -0.84 11.69
N TYR A 108 -4.71 0.42 11.47
CA TYR A 108 -4.68 1.03 10.15
C TYR A 108 -4.19 2.48 10.22
N GLU A 109 -3.61 2.94 9.12
CA GLU A 109 -3.35 4.33 8.83
C GLU A 109 -4.03 4.72 7.51
N LEU A 110 -4.70 5.88 7.53
CA LEU A 110 -5.31 6.48 6.35
C LEU A 110 -4.51 7.71 5.95
N LEU A 111 -3.92 7.66 4.75
CA LEU A 111 -3.15 8.75 4.17
C LEU A 111 -3.90 9.35 2.97
N VAL A 112 -4.00 10.67 2.92
CA VAL A 112 -4.52 11.42 1.77
C VAL A 112 -3.39 12.26 1.21
N ASP A 113 -3.03 12.02 -0.06
CA ASP A 113 -1.89 12.62 -0.74
C ASP A 113 -0.56 12.53 0.08
N GLY A 114 -0.41 11.43 0.83
CA GLY A 114 0.76 11.15 1.67
C GLY A 114 0.71 11.76 3.08
N GLN A 115 -0.34 12.51 3.43
CA GLN A 115 -0.55 13.01 4.78
C GLN A 115 -1.52 12.10 5.55
N GLN A 116 -1.13 11.66 6.75
CA GLN A 116 -2.01 10.91 7.64
C GLN A 116 -3.19 11.79 8.09
N VAL A 117 -4.41 11.26 7.96
CA VAL A 117 -5.65 11.95 8.35
C VAL A 117 -6.50 11.17 9.35
N ALA A 118 -6.29 9.85 9.48
CA ALA A 118 -6.91 9.01 10.50
C ALA A 118 -6.02 7.78 10.77
N ALA A 119 -6.10 7.25 11.99
CA ALA A 119 -5.46 6.00 12.37
C ALA A 119 -6.18 5.37 13.56
N ALA A 120 -6.02 4.06 13.73
CA ALA A 120 -6.40 3.33 14.94
C ALA A 120 -5.47 2.13 15.13
N ASP A 121 -5.15 1.83 16.38
CA ASP A 121 -4.38 0.67 16.85
C ASP A 121 -5.27 -0.40 17.50
#